data_AF-A0A653WNF0-F1
#
_entry.id   AF-A0A653WNF0-F1
#
_cell.length_a   1.000
_cell.length_b   1.000
_cell.length_c   1.000
_cell.angle_alpha   90.00
_cell.angle_beta   90.00
_cell.angle_gamma   90.00
#
_symmetry.space_group_name_H-M   'P 1'
#
loop_
_entity.id
_entity.type
_entity.pdbx_description
1 polymer ?
#
loop_
_entity_poly.entity_id
_entity_poly.type
_entity_poly.pdbx_seq_one_letter_code
_entity_poly.pdbx_strand_id
1 'polypeptide(L)'
;MKLKHLITSLALGFAAISASATPLDALNGNLNIKLTGLTTESNRSAGTNETTWGVGSITSISGTGGQQWFQGASDGSYLYYMIYGIADQNIVFDSTTGKFSIYNIGATGGAADGEIHLDIYRSNTNLLQLTSDFNASPSQRTGYDSFSLFAGMEKYLEVVFGTGKQLTDVAGGTNPGADERLATLTQTATAATLPAAGEGQFFGDVVGGTAAAQWNTNGQFGHDLDGKFTLSTNGSQFGSGTCSPAQVANNTCFTGLINDPIRANKVPEPGSLALLGLGFAGLAGLRRRKAAK
;
A
#
# COMPACT_ATOMS: atom_id res chain seq x y z
N MET A 1 -45.28 -23.23 -54.98
CA MET A 1 -44.71 -21.88 -54.76
C MET A 1 -45.16 -21.42 -53.37
N LYS A 2 -44.37 -21.03 -52.37
CA LYS A 2 -42.97 -20.57 -52.20
C LYS A 2 -42.63 -20.86 -50.71
N LEU A 3 -41.53 -21.56 -50.43
CA LEU A 3 -40.21 -21.01 -50.02
C LEU A 3 -40.03 -21.03 -48.49
N LYS A 4 -39.48 -22.15 -48.02
CA LYS A 4 -38.89 -22.37 -46.70
C LYS A 4 -37.93 -21.21 -46.36
N HIS A 5 -38.08 -20.60 -45.19
CA HIS A 5 -37.06 -19.72 -44.62
C HIS A 5 -36.56 -20.32 -43.31
N LEU A 6 -35.43 -21.00 -43.44
CA LEU A 6 -34.59 -21.45 -42.34
C LEU A 6 -33.73 -20.24 -41.94
N ILE A 7 -34.04 -19.58 -40.82
CA ILE A 7 -33.18 -18.54 -40.25
C ILE A 7 -32.27 -19.26 -39.25
N THR A 8 -31.06 -19.60 -39.70
CA THR A 8 -29.98 -20.08 -38.86
C THR A 8 -29.28 -18.87 -38.27
N SER A 9 -29.59 -18.53 -37.02
CA SER A 9 -28.84 -17.53 -36.26
C SER A 9 -27.47 -18.11 -35.90
N LEU A 10 -26.43 -17.66 -36.61
CA LEU A 10 -25.05 -17.80 -36.16
C LEU A 10 -24.89 -16.96 -34.88
N ALA A 11 -24.95 -17.62 -33.73
CA ALA A 11 -24.44 -17.08 -32.49
C ALA A 11 -22.90 -16.99 -32.64
N LEU A 12 -22.42 -15.84 -33.10
CA LEU A 12 -21.03 -15.43 -32.90
C LEU A 12 -20.82 -15.28 -31.39
N GLY A 13 -20.40 -16.38 -30.77
CA GLY A 13 -19.91 -16.39 -29.40
C GLY A 13 -18.69 -15.49 -29.34
N PHE A 14 -18.89 -14.25 -28.90
CA PHE A 14 -17.84 -13.49 -28.26
C PHE A 14 -17.42 -14.31 -27.04
N ALA A 15 -16.39 -15.14 -27.21
CA ALA A 15 -15.57 -15.56 -26.09
C ALA A 15 -14.98 -14.26 -25.54
N ALA A 16 -15.64 -13.69 -24.53
CA ALA A 16 -15.00 -12.70 -23.69
C ALA A 16 -13.71 -13.37 -23.23
N ILE A 17 -12.58 -12.85 -23.70
CA ILE A 17 -11.28 -13.17 -23.15
C ILE A 17 -11.37 -12.65 -21.72
N SER A 18 -11.85 -13.49 -20.81
CA SER A 18 -11.70 -13.29 -19.38
C SER A 18 -10.20 -13.20 -19.19
N ALA A 19 -9.68 -11.98 -19.01
CA ALA A 19 -8.31 -11.77 -18.60
C ALA A 19 -8.10 -12.67 -17.38
N SER A 20 -7.34 -13.75 -17.57
CA SER A 20 -7.13 -14.73 -16.52
C SER A 20 -6.43 -14.01 -15.39
N ALA A 21 -7.05 -13.98 -14.23
CA ALA A 21 -6.47 -13.39 -13.04
C ALA A 21 -5.09 -14.02 -12.81
N THR A 22 -4.06 -13.19 -12.71
CA THR A 22 -2.67 -13.58 -12.54
C THR A 22 -2.44 -13.87 -11.05
N PRO A 23 -1.89 -15.04 -10.67
CA PRO A 23 -1.53 -15.31 -9.28
C PRO A 23 -0.59 -14.23 -8.74
N LEU A 24 -0.72 -13.90 -7.45
CA LEU A 24 0.04 -12.81 -6.83
C LEU A 24 1.55 -12.96 -7.03
N ASP A 25 2.03 -14.18 -6.84
CA ASP A 25 3.45 -14.51 -6.90
C ASP A 25 4.00 -14.48 -8.33
N ALA A 26 3.13 -14.59 -9.35
CA ALA A 26 3.48 -14.55 -10.77
C ALA A 26 3.54 -13.13 -11.37
N LEU A 27 3.06 -12.12 -10.64
CA LEU A 27 3.16 -10.71 -11.06
C LEU A 27 4.63 -10.29 -11.24
N ASN A 28 4.91 -9.45 -12.24
CA ASN A 28 6.25 -8.90 -12.46
C ASN A 28 6.23 -7.57 -13.24
N GLY A 29 7.38 -6.90 -13.25
CA GLY A 29 7.58 -5.60 -13.86
C GLY A 29 6.95 -4.46 -13.06
N ASN A 30 6.62 -3.37 -13.75
CA ASN A 30 5.95 -2.24 -13.12
C ASN A 30 4.52 -2.62 -12.74
N LEU A 31 4.20 -2.43 -11.47
CA LEU A 31 2.92 -2.75 -10.85
C LEU A 31 2.23 -1.48 -10.34
N ASN A 32 0.91 -1.51 -10.38
CA ASN A 32 0.03 -0.50 -9.82
C ASN A 32 -0.98 -1.19 -8.90
N ILE A 33 -0.79 -0.99 -7.61
CA ILE A 33 -1.48 -1.60 -6.47
C ILE A 33 -2.61 -0.67 -6.06
N LYS A 34 -3.86 -1.11 -6.08
CA LYS A 34 -4.99 -0.36 -5.53
C LYS A 34 -5.26 -0.80 -4.10
N LEU A 35 -5.38 0.16 -3.19
CA LEU A 35 -5.70 -0.10 -1.80
C LEU A 35 -6.92 0.70 -1.33
N THR A 36 -7.45 0.27 -0.19
CA THR A 36 -8.43 1.00 0.59
C THR A 36 -8.17 0.72 2.06
N GLY A 37 -8.42 1.68 2.93
CA GLY A 37 -8.22 1.46 4.36
C GLY A 37 -8.73 2.58 5.23
N LEU A 38 -8.53 2.40 6.52
CA LEU A 38 -9.12 3.16 7.60
C LEU A 38 -7.99 3.77 8.45
N THR A 39 -8.12 5.04 8.83
CA THR A 39 -7.13 5.75 9.65
C THR A 39 -7.73 6.44 10.87
N THR A 40 -6.90 6.59 11.90
CA THR A 40 -7.28 7.19 13.18
C THR A 40 -6.08 7.89 13.81
N GLU A 41 -6.36 8.91 14.62
CA GLU A 41 -5.39 9.61 15.46
C GLU A 41 -5.42 9.09 16.91
N SER A 42 -6.14 7.99 17.15
CA SER A 42 -6.13 7.34 18.46
C SER A 42 -4.77 6.70 18.70
N ASN A 43 -3.85 7.42 19.33
CA ASN A 43 -2.61 6.84 19.82
C ASN A 43 -2.93 5.86 20.96
N ARG A 44 -2.67 4.58 20.70
CA ARG A 44 -2.87 3.47 21.63
C ARG A 44 -1.54 2.88 22.13
N SER A 45 -0.41 3.37 21.62
CA SER A 45 0.91 2.90 22.01
C SER A 45 1.52 3.84 23.05
N ALA A 46 1.61 3.38 24.29
CA ALA A 46 2.07 4.23 25.39
C ALA A 46 3.50 4.73 25.14
N GLY A 47 3.71 6.04 25.33
CA GLY A 47 5.04 6.67 25.27
C GLY A 47 5.56 6.97 23.87
N THR A 48 4.79 6.72 22.81
CA THR A 48 5.13 7.16 21.45
C THR A 48 4.53 8.54 21.17
N ASN A 49 5.14 9.30 20.25
CA ASN A 49 4.55 10.54 19.71
C ASN A 49 3.77 10.29 18.39
N GLU A 50 3.36 9.06 18.13
CA GLU A 50 2.61 8.72 16.91
C GLU A 50 1.29 9.51 16.85
N THR A 51 1.07 10.21 15.74
CA THR A 51 -0.10 11.05 15.49
C THR A 51 -1.17 10.29 14.72
N THR A 52 -0.78 9.41 13.80
CA THR A 52 -1.73 8.67 12.93
C THR A 52 -1.28 7.23 12.69
N TRP A 53 -2.24 6.34 12.53
CA TRP A 53 -2.04 4.99 12.01
C TRP A 53 -3.31 4.49 11.31
N GLY A 54 -3.21 3.36 10.62
CA GLY A 54 -4.35 2.78 9.91
C GLY A 54 -4.18 1.33 9.51
N VAL A 55 -5.28 0.75 9.02
CA VAL A 55 -5.36 -0.63 8.54
C VAL A 55 -6.22 -0.70 7.29
N GLY A 56 -5.97 -1.64 6.39
CA GLY A 56 -6.75 -1.74 5.17
C GLY A 56 -6.50 -3.01 4.37
N SER A 57 -6.92 -2.98 3.11
CA SER A 57 -6.76 -4.06 2.15
C SER A 57 -6.26 -3.57 0.80
N ILE A 58 -5.50 -4.43 0.11
CA ILE A 58 -5.15 -4.24 -1.30
C ILE A 58 -6.22 -4.96 -2.13
N THR A 59 -6.94 -4.19 -2.95
CA THR A 59 -8.09 -4.69 -3.71
C THR A 59 -7.70 -5.29 -5.05
N SER A 60 -6.65 -4.75 -5.67
CA SER A 60 -6.11 -5.26 -6.93
C SER A 60 -4.66 -4.83 -7.17
N ILE A 61 -3.93 -5.58 -7.98
CA ILE A 61 -2.60 -5.23 -8.48
C ILE A 61 -2.61 -5.43 -9.99
N SER A 62 -2.26 -4.39 -10.73
CA SER A 62 -2.20 -4.38 -12.18
C SER A 62 -0.75 -4.27 -12.63
N GLY A 63 -0.31 -5.14 -13.54
CA GLY A 63 1.06 -5.17 -14.03
C GLY A 63 1.18 -4.96 -15.53
N THR A 64 2.42 -4.84 -16.00
CA THR A 64 2.72 -4.78 -17.43
C THR A 64 2.22 -6.03 -18.16
N GLY A 65 1.92 -5.90 -19.46
CA GLY A 65 1.46 -7.04 -20.27
C GLY A 65 0.04 -7.54 -19.92
N GLY A 66 -0.76 -6.74 -19.22
CA GLY A 66 -2.15 -7.09 -18.88
C GLY A 66 -2.31 -8.01 -17.67
N GLN A 67 -1.24 -8.21 -16.88
CA GLN A 67 -1.33 -8.94 -15.61
C GLN A 67 -2.28 -8.23 -14.65
N GLN A 68 -3.18 -9.00 -14.02
CA GLN A 68 -4.15 -8.47 -13.07
C GLN A 68 -4.33 -9.47 -11.93
N TRP A 69 -4.05 -9.04 -10.71
CA TRP A 69 -4.45 -9.73 -9.50
C TRP A 69 -5.60 -8.97 -8.85
N PHE A 70 -6.66 -9.70 -8.51
CA PHE A 70 -7.78 -9.27 -7.69
C PHE A 70 -7.83 -10.09 -6.40
N GLN A 71 -8.09 -9.42 -5.28
CA GLN A 71 -8.24 -10.06 -3.97
C GLN A 71 -9.28 -11.19 -4.03
N GLY A 72 -8.93 -12.36 -3.48
CA GLY A 72 -9.76 -13.57 -3.42
C GLY A 72 -10.00 -14.27 -4.76
N ALA A 73 -10.04 -13.54 -5.88
CA ALA A 73 -10.45 -14.09 -7.17
C ALA A 73 -9.30 -14.71 -7.98
N SER A 74 -8.05 -14.27 -7.77
CA SER A 74 -6.92 -14.72 -8.61
C SER A 74 -6.35 -16.07 -8.18
N ASP A 75 -6.11 -16.20 -6.88
CA ASP A 75 -5.44 -17.35 -6.27
C ASP A 75 -5.98 -17.64 -4.86
N GLY A 76 -7.15 -17.07 -4.51
CA GLY A 76 -7.75 -17.19 -3.17
C GLY A 76 -7.09 -16.34 -2.10
N SER A 77 -6.04 -15.57 -2.43
CA SER A 77 -5.33 -14.75 -1.44
C SER A 77 -5.95 -13.36 -1.27
N TYR A 78 -5.80 -12.83 -0.06
CA TYR A 78 -6.13 -11.48 0.35
C TYR A 78 -4.87 -10.84 0.92
N LEU A 79 -4.70 -9.56 0.62
CA LEU A 79 -3.62 -8.75 1.15
C LEU A 79 -4.21 -7.66 2.04
N TYR A 80 -3.81 -7.66 3.30
CA TYR A 80 -4.15 -6.62 4.27
C TYR A 80 -2.92 -5.81 4.61
N TYR A 81 -3.11 -4.61 5.11
CA TYR A 81 -1.98 -3.82 5.57
C TYR A 81 -2.25 -3.11 6.88
N MET A 82 -1.17 -2.79 7.59
CA MET A 82 -1.13 -1.83 8.68
C MET A 82 -0.12 -0.74 8.32
N ILE A 83 -0.54 0.53 8.40
CA ILE A 83 0.37 1.67 8.34
C ILE A 83 0.48 2.25 9.74
N TYR A 84 1.69 2.45 10.24
CA TYR A 84 1.93 2.92 11.61
C TYR A 84 3.25 3.68 11.71
N GLY A 85 3.46 4.30 12.87
CA GLY A 85 4.61 5.13 13.14
C GLY A 85 4.58 6.51 12.49
N ILE A 86 3.43 7.00 12.06
CA ILE A 86 3.32 8.36 11.51
C ILE A 86 3.35 9.36 12.68
N ALA A 87 4.27 10.32 12.64
CA ALA A 87 4.28 11.49 13.50
C ALA A 87 4.33 12.77 12.65
N ASP A 88 3.64 13.83 13.09
CA ASP A 88 3.67 15.12 12.40
C ASP A 88 4.96 15.86 12.76
N GLN A 89 5.78 16.15 11.75
CA GLN A 89 7.00 16.95 11.89
C GLN A 89 6.69 18.44 11.85
N ASN A 90 5.90 18.85 10.86
CA ASN A 90 5.43 20.22 10.67
C ASN A 90 4.08 20.24 9.93
N ILE A 91 3.23 21.21 10.26
CA ILE A 91 1.94 21.46 9.62
C ILE A 91 1.89 22.92 9.21
N VAL A 92 1.78 23.17 7.91
CA VAL A 92 1.75 24.51 7.33
C VAL A 92 0.36 24.79 6.76
N PHE A 93 -0.30 25.85 7.21
CA PHE A 93 -1.56 26.31 6.62
C PHE A 93 -1.29 27.21 5.43
N ASP A 94 -1.79 26.83 4.26
CA ASP A 94 -1.77 27.67 3.06
C ASP A 94 -3.05 28.50 2.99
N SER A 95 -2.91 29.80 3.29
CA SER A 95 -4.02 30.76 3.24
C SER A 95 -4.61 30.97 1.84
N THR A 96 -3.88 30.60 0.79
CA THR A 96 -4.31 30.74 -0.61
C THR A 96 -5.30 29.64 -0.99
N THR A 97 -4.98 28.40 -0.62
CA THR A 97 -5.82 27.23 -0.93
C THR A 97 -6.78 26.88 0.19
N GLY A 98 -6.57 27.42 1.40
CA GLY A 98 -7.33 27.05 2.60
C GLY A 98 -7.05 25.62 3.06
N LYS A 99 -5.92 25.03 2.64
CA LYS A 99 -5.52 23.65 2.96
C LYS A 99 -4.29 23.63 3.87
N PHE A 100 -4.03 22.46 4.44
CA PHE A 100 -2.87 22.18 5.28
C PHE A 100 -1.90 21.28 4.52
N SER A 101 -0.65 21.70 4.41
CA SER A 101 0.47 20.84 4.04
C SER A 101 1.00 20.20 5.33
N ILE A 102 0.96 18.87 5.40
CA ILE A 102 1.38 18.09 6.56
C ILE A 102 2.62 17.29 6.16
N TYR A 103 3.67 17.45 6.93
CA TYR A 103 4.96 16.79 6.73
C TYR A 103 5.18 15.81 7.86
N ASN A 104 5.36 14.54 7.51
CA ASN A 104 5.42 13.45 8.46
C ASN A 104 6.78 12.77 8.46
N ILE A 105 7.20 12.37 9.65
CA ILE A 105 8.36 11.54 9.91
C ILE A 105 7.93 10.34 10.74
N GLY A 106 8.85 9.40 10.95
CA GLY A 106 8.61 8.29 11.85
C GLY A 106 8.51 8.72 13.31
N ALA A 107 7.61 8.07 14.04
CA ALA A 107 7.37 8.32 15.44
C ALA A 107 8.58 7.88 16.29
N THR A 108 8.76 8.52 17.44
CA THR A 108 9.81 8.23 18.42
C THR A 108 9.20 8.04 19.81
N GLY A 109 10.00 7.48 20.72
CA GLY A 109 9.59 7.19 22.09
C GLY A 109 8.86 5.86 22.22
N GLY A 110 8.88 5.28 23.42
CA GLY A 110 8.26 3.97 23.69
C GLY A 110 8.81 2.87 22.79
N ALA A 111 7.93 2.22 22.04
CA ALA A 111 8.27 1.16 21.08
C ALA A 111 8.55 1.67 19.65
N ALA A 112 8.47 2.98 19.42
CA ALA A 112 8.69 3.57 18.10
C ALA A 112 10.18 3.72 17.78
N ASP A 113 10.55 3.48 16.52
CA ASP A 113 11.93 3.36 16.04
C ASP A 113 12.40 4.55 15.18
N GLY A 114 11.55 5.55 14.96
CA GLY A 114 11.84 6.70 14.12
C GLY A 114 11.47 6.51 12.65
N GLU A 115 10.78 5.43 12.29
CA GLU A 115 10.36 5.12 10.92
C GLU A 115 8.83 5.07 10.77
N ILE A 116 8.34 5.30 9.54
CA ILE A 116 6.94 5.03 9.18
C ILE A 116 6.92 3.69 8.45
N HIS A 117 6.09 2.79 8.95
CA HIS A 117 6.00 1.42 8.46
C HIS A 117 4.70 1.17 7.72
N LEU A 118 4.77 0.37 6.65
CA LEU A 118 3.64 -0.21 5.95
C LEU A 118 3.86 -1.73 5.85
N ASP A 119 3.25 -2.45 6.78
CA ASP A 119 3.30 -3.91 6.83
C ASP A 119 2.14 -4.49 6.03
N ILE A 120 2.45 -5.40 5.10
CA ILE A 120 1.46 -6.09 4.27
C ILE A 120 1.43 -7.56 4.69
N TYR A 121 0.24 -8.05 5.03
CA TYR A 121 -0.02 -9.40 5.46
C TYR A 121 -0.79 -10.18 4.39
N ARG A 122 -0.43 -11.45 4.19
CA ARG A 122 -1.16 -12.36 3.31
C ARG A 122 -2.05 -13.28 4.11
N SER A 123 -3.27 -13.50 3.61
CA SER A 123 -4.23 -14.44 4.19
C SER A 123 -5.05 -15.11 3.09
N ASN A 124 -5.61 -16.28 3.40
CA ASN A 124 -6.61 -16.95 2.56
C ASN A 124 -8.04 -16.76 3.10
N THR A 125 -8.22 -15.84 4.05
CA THR A 125 -9.51 -15.52 4.67
C THR A 125 -9.88 -14.07 4.38
N ASN A 126 -11.14 -13.86 3.98
CA ASN A 126 -11.70 -12.53 3.79
C ASN A 126 -12.06 -11.89 5.14
N LEU A 127 -11.43 -10.76 5.47
CA LEU A 127 -11.75 -9.91 6.60
C LEU A 127 -12.75 -8.85 6.13
N LEU A 128 -14.05 -9.16 6.25
CA LEU A 128 -15.13 -8.27 5.81
C LEU A 128 -15.01 -6.87 6.44
N GLN A 129 -14.48 -6.79 7.67
CA GLN A 129 -14.24 -5.54 8.38
C GLN A 129 -13.31 -4.56 7.65
N LEU A 130 -12.48 -5.05 6.72
CA LEU A 130 -11.49 -4.26 5.96
C LEU A 130 -11.75 -4.26 4.44
N THR A 131 -12.69 -5.07 3.95
CA THR A 131 -12.96 -5.21 2.50
C THR A 131 -14.35 -4.74 2.08
N SER A 132 -15.37 -4.90 2.92
CA SER A 132 -16.77 -4.52 2.58
C SER A 132 -17.45 -3.70 3.66
N ASP A 133 -17.23 -4.03 4.93
CA ASP A 133 -18.00 -3.49 6.04
C ASP A 133 -17.33 -2.25 6.64
N PHE A 134 -16.01 -2.09 6.45
CA PHE A 134 -15.22 -0.95 6.93
C PHE A 134 -15.47 -0.58 8.41
N ASN A 135 -15.66 -1.60 9.25
CA ASN A 135 -16.11 -1.48 10.65
C ASN A 135 -15.06 -1.99 11.67
N ALA A 136 -13.80 -2.11 11.25
CA ALA A 136 -12.70 -2.39 12.17
C ALA A 136 -12.62 -1.33 13.29
N SER A 137 -12.11 -1.72 14.46
CA SER A 137 -12.01 -0.82 15.62
C SER A 137 -10.55 -0.49 15.96
N PRO A 138 -10.21 0.78 16.25
CA PRO A 138 -8.92 1.14 16.82
C PRO A 138 -8.57 0.37 18.10
N SER A 139 -9.58 -0.08 18.87
CA SER A 139 -9.37 -0.88 20.09
C SER A 139 -8.79 -2.27 19.83
N GLN A 140 -8.75 -2.72 18.57
CA GLN A 140 -8.17 -3.98 18.17
C GLN A 140 -6.66 -3.91 17.97
N ARG A 141 -6.04 -2.73 18.10
CA ARG A 141 -4.58 -2.58 18.15
C ARG A 141 -4.04 -3.17 19.44
N THR A 142 -3.19 -4.18 19.32
CA THR A 142 -2.64 -4.95 20.44
C THR A 142 -1.21 -4.53 20.81
N GLY A 143 -0.57 -3.76 19.94
CA GLY A 143 0.78 -3.25 20.11
C GLY A 143 1.09 -2.18 19.06
N TYR A 144 2.33 -1.69 19.07
CA TYR A 144 2.75 -0.64 18.13
C TYR A 144 2.65 -1.10 16.67
N ASP A 145 3.12 -2.31 16.41
CA ASP A 145 3.23 -2.99 15.11
C ASP A 145 2.20 -4.14 14.94
N SER A 146 1.16 -4.19 15.79
CA SER A 146 0.23 -5.32 15.80
C SER A 146 -1.23 -4.94 15.94
N PHE A 147 -2.05 -5.66 15.17
CA PHE A 147 -3.50 -5.53 15.11
C PHE A 147 -4.14 -6.91 15.18
N SER A 148 -5.12 -7.10 16.06
CA SER A 148 -5.65 -8.44 16.38
C SER A 148 -6.26 -9.18 15.19
N LEU A 149 -6.79 -8.47 14.18
CA LEU A 149 -7.27 -9.12 12.94
C LEU A 149 -6.14 -9.73 12.10
N PHE A 150 -4.89 -9.32 12.30
CA PHE A 150 -3.72 -9.84 11.57
C PHE A 150 -2.96 -10.90 12.37
N ALA A 151 -3.44 -11.26 13.57
CA ALA A 151 -2.79 -12.25 14.41
C ALA A 151 -2.64 -13.59 13.68
N GLY A 152 -1.40 -14.10 13.60
CA GLY A 152 -1.07 -15.35 12.93
C GLY A 152 -1.00 -15.29 11.40
N MET A 153 -1.19 -14.11 10.80
CA MET A 153 -0.96 -13.92 9.36
C MET A 153 0.52 -13.80 9.04
N GLU A 154 0.90 -14.25 7.85
CA GLU A 154 2.26 -14.12 7.34
C GLU A 154 2.50 -12.69 6.85
N LYS A 155 3.59 -12.06 7.29
CA LYS A 155 4.03 -10.77 6.73
C LYS A 155 4.60 -11.00 5.33
N TYR A 156 3.85 -10.58 4.32
CA TYR A 156 4.20 -10.70 2.90
C TYR A 156 5.25 -9.67 2.51
N LEU A 157 5.09 -8.41 2.94
CA LEU A 157 6.07 -7.34 2.78
C LEU A 157 6.13 -6.49 4.05
N GLU A 158 7.32 -5.99 4.34
CA GLU A 158 7.60 -4.96 5.33
C GLU A 158 8.21 -3.78 4.58
N VAL A 159 7.58 -2.61 4.69
CA VAL A 159 7.99 -1.41 3.95
C VAL A 159 8.24 -0.27 4.92
N VAL A 160 9.38 0.39 4.78
CA VAL A 160 9.74 1.61 5.50
C VAL A 160 9.65 2.81 4.56
N PHE A 161 9.08 3.92 5.00
CA PHE A 161 8.98 5.11 4.15
C PHE A 161 10.31 5.85 4.06
N GLY A 162 10.68 6.22 2.83
CA GLY A 162 11.89 6.94 2.51
C GLY A 162 11.68 8.44 2.34
N THR A 163 12.78 9.20 2.48
CA THR A 163 12.80 10.65 2.23
C THR A 163 12.80 10.97 0.72
N GLY A 164 12.79 12.27 0.36
CA GLY A 164 13.00 12.69 -1.03
C GLY A 164 11.72 13.03 -1.81
N LYS A 165 10.53 12.83 -1.23
CA LYS A 165 9.29 13.40 -1.78
C LYS A 165 9.24 14.92 -1.65
N GLN A 166 9.69 15.44 -0.51
CA GLN A 166 9.85 16.86 -0.29
C GLN A 166 11.30 17.27 -0.63
N LEU A 167 11.45 18.16 -1.61
CA LEU A 167 12.77 18.59 -2.10
C LEU A 167 13.24 19.92 -1.50
N THR A 168 12.32 20.68 -0.91
CA THR A 168 12.58 22.01 -0.38
C THR A 168 12.11 22.11 1.07
N ASP A 169 12.88 22.83 1.86
CA ASP A 169 12.45 23.27 3.18
C ASP A 169 11.31 24.29 3.04
N VAL A 170 10.32 24.24 3.94
CA VAL A 170 9.12 25.08 3.89
C VAL A 170 9.01 25.90 5.17
N ALA A 171 9.17 27.22 5.03
CA ALA A 171 9.12 28.11 6.18
C ALA A 171 7.72 28.17 6.83
N GLY A 172 7.71 28.17 8.16
CA GLY A 172 6.52 28.41 8.99
C GLY A 172 5.93 27.13 9.58
N GLY A 173 4.63 27.16 9.85
CA GLY A 173 3.89 26.02 10.42
C GLY A 173 4.01 25.87 11.93
N THR A 174 3.61 24.69 12.41
CA THR A 174 3.62 24.32 13.84
C THR A 174 5.02 24.14 14.41
N ASN A 175 6.01 23.86 13.56
CA ASN A 175 7.42 23.75 13.94
C ASN A 175 8.32 24.51 12.95
N PRO A 176 8.53 25.83 13.14
CA PRO A 176 9.31 26.66 12.21
C PRO A 176 10.79 26.29 12.06
N GLY A 177 11.31 25.39 12.90
CA GLY A 177 12.69 24.89 12.81
C GLY A 177 12.79 23.47 12.27
N ALA A 178 11.68 22.87 11.84
CA ALA A 178 11.69 21.60 11.13
C ALA A 178 12.39 21.78 9.76
N ASP A 179 12.98 20.69 9.28
CA ASP A 179 13.46 20.57 7.91
C ASP A 179 12.54 19.59 7.18
N GLU A 180 11.60 20.08 6.38
CA GLU A 180 10.60 19.23 5.72
C GLU A 180 11.20 18.30 4.66
N ARG A 181 12.47 18.49 4.27
CA ARG A 181 13.16 17.54 3.36
C ARG A 181 13.37 16.17 4.02
N LEU A 182 13.31 16.12 5.36
CA LEU A 182 13.37 14.88 6.14
C LEU A 182 12.04 14.15 6.20
N ALA A 183 10.95 14.75 5.71
CA ALA A 183 9.65 14.10 5.69
C ALA A 183 9.67 12.87 4.78
N THR A 184 9.18 11.75 5.31
CA THR A 184 9.03 10.48 4.59
C THR A 184 7.61 10.28 4.06
N LEU A 185 6.66 11.07 4.56
CA LEU A 185 5.30 11.21 4.04
C LEU A 185 4.94 12.70 3.94
N THR A 186 4.37 13.10 2.83
CA THR A 186 3.83 14.46 2.64
C THR A 186 2.35 14.38 2.30
N GLN A 187 1.54 15.26 2.88
CA GLN A 187 0.10 15.28 2.67
C GLN A 187 -0.39 16.71 2.43
N THR A 188 -1.50 16.83 1.69
CA THR A 188 -2.27 18.06 1.57
C THR A 188 -3.71 17.75 1.97
N ALA A 189 -4.17 18.34 3.07
CA ALA A 189 -5.44 18.01 3.70
C ALA A 189 -6.32 19.25 3.96
N THR A 190 -7.63 19.04 4.09
CA THR A 190 -8.60 20.09 4.43
C THR A 190 -8.57 20.50 5.90
N ALA A 191 -7.96 19.69 6.76
CA ALA A 191 -7.78 19.95 8.18
C ALA A 191 -6.45 19.35 8.66
N ALA A 192 -5.91 19.91 9.75
CA ALA A 192 -4.69 19.40 10.38
C ALA A 192 -4.90 18.09 11.16
N THR A 193 -6.15 17.75 11.48
CA THR A 193 -6.52 16.54 12.21
C THR A 193 -7.71 15.84 11.56
N LEU A 194 -7.86 14.53 11.77
CA LEU A 194 -9.01 13.75 11.32
C LEU A 194 -10.29 14.18 12.07
N PRO A 195 -11.46 14.14 11.40
CA PRO A 195 -11.68 13.75 10.00
C PRO A 195 -11.22 14.83 9.01
N ALA A 196 -10.44 14.43 8.00
CA ALA A 196 -9.94 15.28 6.94
C ALA A 196 -10.07 14.61 5.57
N ALA A 197 -10.14 15.41 4.51
CA ALA A 197 -10.01 14.95 3.14
C ALA A 197 -8.75 15.55 2.51
N GLY A 198 -8.18 14.88 1.51
CA GLY A 198 -6.90 15.32 0.97
C GLY A 198 -6.22 14.29 0.08
N GLU A 199 -4.92 14.46 -0.05
CA GLU A 199 -4.04 13.54 -0.77
C GLU A 199 -2.70 13.43 -0.03
N GLY A 200 -2.04 12.29 -0.19
CA GLY A 200 -0.72 12.04 0.37
C GLY A 200 0.17 11.28 -0.60
N GLN A 201 1.47 11.40 -0.39
CA GLN A 201 2.49 10.75 -1.21
C GLN A 201 3.72 10.38 -0.39
N PHE A 202 4.34 9.26 -0.74
CA PHE A 202 5.52 8.72 -0.07
C PHE A 202 6.41 7.96 -1.06
N PHE A 203 7.68 7.79 -0.69
CA PHE A 203 8.51 6.70 -1.22
C PHE A 203 8.63 5.61 -0.17
N GLY A 204 8.86 4.36 -0.59
CA GLY A 204 8.98 3.25 0.35
C GLY A 204 10.00 2.21 -0.09
N ASP A 205 10.69 1.65 0.89
CA ASP A 205 11.74 0.64 0.74
C ASP A 205 11.31 -0.67 1.41
N VAL A 206 11.44 -1.77 0.70
CA VAL A 206 11.08 -3.11 1.15
C VAL A 206 12.23 -3.68 1.98
N VAL A 207 12.02 -3.74 3.29
CA VAL A 207 13.04 -4.16 4.26
C VAL A 207 12.84 -5.59 4.76
N GLY A 208 11.68 -6.20 4.49
CA GLY A 208 11.35 -7.53 5.01
C GLY A 208 10.07 -8.15 4.42
N GLY A 209 9.66 -9.28 5.00
CA GLY A 209 8.53 -10.09 4.54
C GLY A 209 8.93 -11.25 3.61
N THR A 210 8.03 -12.20 3.41
CA THR A 210 8.32 -13.44 2.66
C THR A 210 8.52 -13.22 1.16
N ALA A 211 7.98 -12.13 0.62
CA ALA A 211 8.20 -11.75 -0.77
C ALA A 211 9.28 -10.67 -0.95
N ALA A 212 9.96 -10.22 0.11
CA ALA A 212 10.87 -9.07 0.07
C ALA A 212 11.84 -9.08 -1.13
N ALA A 213 12.48 -10.23 -1.38
CA ALA A 213 13.47 -10.40 -2.44
C ALA A 213 12.93 -10.15 -3.87
N GLN A 214 11.62 -10.22 -4.08
CA GLN A 214 11.00 -9.94 -5.37
C GLN A 214 10.66 -8.45 -5.55
N TRP A 215 10.55 -7.69 -4.45
CA TRP A 215 10.07 -6.31 -4.46
C TRP A 215 11.15 -5.29 -4.13
N ASN A 216 12.24 -5.71 -3.47
CA ASN A 216 13.41 -4.88 -3.22
C ASN A 216 14.25 -4.73 -4.51
N THR A 217 13.94 -3.69 -5.28
CA THR A 217 14.49 -3.41 -6.62
C THR A 217 15.20 -2.07 -6.72
N ASN A 218 14.95 -1.13 -5.81
CA ASN A 218 15.33 0.28 -5.88
C ASN A 218 14.94 0.96 -7.20
N GLY A 219 13.89 0.44 -7.86
CA GLY A 219 13.51 0.82 -9.23
C GLY A 219 12.74 2.13 -9.35
N GLN A 220 12.25 2.69 -8.24
CA GLN A 220 11.42 3.90 -8.18
C GLN A 220 12.22 5.04 -7.54
N PHE A 221 13.03 5.75 -8.33
CA PHE A 221 13.82 6.90 -7.86
C PHE A 221 14.79 6.60 -6.71
N GLY A 222 15.35 5.39 -6.69
CA GLY A 222 16.22 4.93 -5.59
C GLY A 222 15.48 4.22 -4.46
N HIS A 223 14.15 4.09 -4.57
CA HIS A 223 13.29 3.34 -3.66
C HIS A 223 12.58 2.18 -4.36
N ASP A 224 11.87 1.34 -3.61
CA ASP A 224 11.11 0.22 -4.16
C ASP A 224 9.70 0.60 -4.63
N LEU A 225 9.10 1.58 -3.95
CA LEU A 225 7.70 1.97 -4.06
C LEU A 225 7.56 3.49 -4.20
N ASP A 226 6.61 3.91 -5.03
CA ASP A 226 6.13 5.30 -5.14
C ASP A 226 4.61 5.32 -4.90
N GLY A 227 4.22 5.78 -3.71
CA GLY A 227 2.83 5.81 -3.29
C GLY A 227 2.19 7.18 -3.48
N LYS A 228 0.95 7.19 -3.99
CA LYS A 228 0.03 8.33 -3.93
C LYS A 228 -1.34 7.84 -3.49
N PHE A 229 -1.97 8.53 -2.56
CA PHE A 229 -3.27 8.14 -2.04
C PHE A 229 -4.17 9.36 -1.82
N THR A 230 -5.47 9.13 -1.80
CA THR A 230 -6.45 10.12 -1.34
C THR A 230 -6.91 9.80 0.07
N LEU A 231 -7.20 10.88 0.80
CA LEU A 231 -7.82 10.87 2.10
C LEU A 231 -9.25 11.35 1.95
N SER A 232 -10.14 10.68 2.65
CA SER A 232 -11.53 11.08 2.79
C SER A 232 -11.99 10.76 4.20
N THR A 233 -13.13 11.33 4.58
CA THR A 233 -13.67 11.18 5.94
C THR A 233 -14.50 9.90 6.04
N ASN A 234 -14.24 9.07 7.03
CA ASN A 234 -15.02 7.86 7.32
C ASN A 234 -16.14 8.16 8.34
N GLY A 235 -17.33 8.56 7.87
CA GLY A 235 -18.46 8.87 8.76
C GLY A 235 -19.82 8.81 8.05
N SER A 236 -20.89 8.58 8.82
CA SER A 236 -22.28 8.54 8.32
C SER A 236 -22.75 9.83 7.66
N GLN A 237 -22.12 10.95 8.00
CA GLN A 237 -22.41 12.26 7.44
C GLN A 237 -21.62 12.53 6.14
N PHE A 238 -20.64 11.68 5.78
CA PHE A 238 -19.64 12.00 4.76
C PHE A 238 -19.31 10.85 3.77
N GLY A 239 -20.14 9.81 3.69
CA GLY A 239 -20.23 8.97 2.48
C GLY A 239 -19.83 7.49 2.58
N SER A 240 -19.23 7.03 3.69
CA SER A 240 -18.87 5.59 3.88
C SER A 240 -19.52 4.92 5.10
N GLY A 241 -20.03 5.68 6.07
CA GLY A 241 -21.12 5.23 6.92
C GLY A 241 -20.89 4.25 8.06
N THR A 242 -19.71 4.16 8.70
CA THR A 242 -19.50 3.20 9.81
C THR A 242 -19.31 3.80 11.20
N CYS A 243 -18.89 5.08 11.32
CA CYS A 243 -18.74 5.73 12.62
C CYS A 243 -19.97 6.56 13.02
N SER A 244 -20.52 6.29 14.20
CA SER A 244 -21.48 7.18 14.88
C SER A 244 -20.77 8.37 15.54
N PRO A 245 -21.45 9.51 15.77
CA PRO A 245 -20.86 10.66 16.47
C PRO A 245 -20.27 10.30 17.85
N ALA A 246 -20.89 9.38 18.59
CA ALA A 246 -20.37 8.91 19.88
C ALA A 246 -19.06 8.13 19.73
N GLN A 247 -18.89 7.36 18.66
CA GLN A 247 -17.65 6.62 18.43
C GLN A 247 -16.51 7.54 17.99
N VAL A 248 -16.82 8.58 17.21
CA VAL A 248 -15.87 9.65 16.86
C VAL A 248 -15.40 10.35 18.14
N ALA A 249 -16.32 10.80 19.00
CA ALA A 249 -15.99 11.52 20.22
C ALA A 249 -15.15 10.69 21.22
N ASN A 250 -15.30 9.37 21.22
CA ASN A 250 -14.58 8.46 22.12
C ASN A 250 -13.34 7.82 21.49
N ASN A 251 -12.95 8.19 20.27
CA ASN A 251 -11.82 7.59 19.55
C ASN A 251 -11.92 6.05 19.46
N THR A 252 -13.13 5.53 19.26
CA THR A 252 -13.43 4.10 19.12
C THR A 252 -13.75 3.70 17.69
N CYS A 253 -13.53 4.60 16.72
CA CYS A 253 -13.71 4.33 15.30
C CYS A 253 -12.61 4.99 14.48
N PHE A 254 -12.36 4.43 13.29
CA PHE A 254 -11.48 5.04 12.30
C PHE A 254 -12.23 6.14 11.57
N THR A 255 -11.81 7.39 11.72
CA THR A 255 -12.50 8.57 11.17
C THR A 255 -11.96 9.00 9.81
N GLY A 256 -10.83 8.44 9.37
CA GLY A 256 -10.29 8.61 8.03
C GLY A 256 -10.47 7.36 7.17
N LEU A 257 -10.57 7.59 5.86
CA LEU A 257 -10.64 6.58 4.80
C LEU A 257 -9.56 6.91 3.76
N ILE A 258 -8.64 5.98 3.55
CA ILE A 258 -7.66 6.02 2.49
C ILE A 258 -8.20 5.26 1.29
N ASN A 259 -8.08 5.84 0.10
CA ASN A 259 -8.25 5.16 -1.18
C ASN A 259 -7.06 5.51 -2.08
N ASP A 260 -7.01 4.94 -3.29
CA ASP A 260 -6.07 5.23 -4.39
C ASP A 260 -4.80 4.38 -4.51
N PRO A 261 -4.14 4.40 -5.69
CA PRO A 261 -3.14 3.38 -6.03
C PRO A 261 -1.67 3.73 -5.69
N ILE A 262 -0.92 2.73 -5.22
CA ILE A 262 0.55 2.73 -5.09
C ILE A 262 1.19 2.16 -6.37
N ARG A 263 2.31 2.73 -6.82
CA ARG A 263 3.14 2.17 -7.90
C ARG A 263 4.36 1.45 -7.34
N ALA A 264 4.71 0.32 -7.95
CA ALA A 264 5.81 -0.55 -7.53
C ALA A 264 6.54 -1.15 -8.73
N ASN A 265 7.71 -1.75 -8.53
CA ASN A 265 8.34 -2.63 -9.53
C ASN A 265 8.72 -3.96 -8.87
N LYS A 266 8.27 -5.08 -9.44
CA LYS A 266 8.56 -6.44 -8.96
C LYS A 266 9.45 -7.17 -9.95
N VAL A 267 10.60 -7.68 -9.50
CA VAL A 267 11.50 -8.47 -10.34
C VAL A 267 11.19 -9.97 -10.26
N PRO A 268 11.33 -10.71 -11.38
CA PRO A 268 11.26 -12.17 -11.35
C PRO A 268 12.28 -12.76 -10.39
N GLU A 269 11.92 -13.86 -9.71
CA GLU A 269 12.73 -14.48 -8.66
C GLU A 269 14.22 -14.62 -9.02
N PRO A 270 15.15 -14.36 -8.07
CA PRO A 270 16.59 -14.44 -8.31
C PRO A 270 17.07 -15.79 -8.85
N GLY A 271 16.32 -16.88 -8.58
CA GLY A 271 16.62 -18.22 -9.09
C GLY A 271 16.71 -18.29 -10.62
N SER A 272 15.93 -17.47 -11.32
CA SER A 272 15.94 -17.42 -12.79
C SER A 272 17.22 -16.76 -13.32
N LEU A 273 17.74 -15.74 -12.63
CA LEU A 273 19.00 -15.09 -12.96
C LEU A 273 20.20 -15.97 -12.59
N ALA A 274 20.12 -16.69 -11.46
CA ALA A 274 21.15 -17.65 -11.05
C ALA A 274 21.23 -18.85 -12.02
N LEU A 275 20.11 -19.36 -12.51
CA LEU A 275 20.06 -20.42 -13.54
C LEU A 275 20.59 -19.94 -14.90
N LEU A 276 20.30 -18.69 -15.29
CA LEU A 276 20.87 -18.10 -16.50
C LEU A 276 22.40 -17.92 -16.36
N GLY A 277 22.87 -17.43 -15.20
CA GLY A 277 24.29 -17.27 -14.88
C GLY A 277 25.06 -18.61 -14.82
N LEU A 278 24.48 -19.63 -14.22
CA LEU A 278 25.03 -21.00 -14.20
C LEU A 278 25.02 -21.63 -15.61
N GLY A 279 24.00 -21.35 -16.42
CA GLY A 279 23.95 -21.75 -17.82
C GLY A 279 25.11 -21.17 -18.64
N PHE A 280 25.44 -19.89 -18.43
CA PHE A 280 26.58 -19.24 -19.10
C PHE A 280 27.95 -19.70 -18.56
N ALA A 281 28.08 -19.93 -17.24
CA ALA A 281 29.28 -20.51 -16.65
C ALA A 281 29.54 -21.94 -17.16
N GLY A 282 28.49 -22.75 -17.32
CA GLY A 282 28.55 -24.08 -17.93
C GLY A 282 28.99 -24.05 -19.40
N LEU A 283 28.50 -23.09 -20.18
CA LEU A 283 28.92 -22.91 -21.59
C LEU A 283 30.38 -22.45 -21.72
N ALA A 284 30.85 -21.59 -20.83
CA ALA A 284 32.24 -21.14 -20.79
C ALA A 284 33.21 -22.28 -20.41
N GLY A 285 32.78 -23.18 -19.51
CA GLY A 285 33.53 -24.40 -19.15
C GLY A 285 33.65 -25.39 -20.30
N LEU A 286 32.62 -25.53 -21.15
CA LEU A 286 32.64 -26.43 -22.31
C LEU A 286 33.57 -25.95 -23.43
N ARG A 287 33.78 -24.64 -23.61
CA ARG A 287 34.73 -24.11 -24.60
C ARG A 287 36.20 -24.42 -24.27
N ARG A 288 36.57 -24.56 -22.98
CA ARG A 288 37.96 -24.85 -22.60
C ARG A 288 38.41 -26.29 -22.86
N ARG A 289 37.48 -27.24 -23.07
CA ARG A 289 37.82 -28.64 -23.36
C ARG A 289 38.22 -28.90 -24.82
N LYS A 290 38.11 -27.92 -25.73
CA LYS A 290 38.43 -28.11 -27.16
C LYS A 290 39.77 -27.51 -27.62
N ALA A 291 40.50 -26.84 -26.71
CA ALA A 291 41.78 -26.20 -27.03
C ALA A 291 43.01 -26.92 -26.43
N ALA A 292 42.84 -28.12 -25.86
CA ALA A 292 43.94 -28.99 -25.46
C ALA A 292 44.13 -30.08 -26.52
N LYS A 293 44.94 -29.78 -27.54
CA LYS A 293 45.62 -30.76 -28.38
C LYS A 293 46.97 -30.20 -28.80
#